data_AF-A0ABD4DQF7-F1
#
_entry.id   AF-A0ABD4DQF7-F1
#
_cell.length_a   1.000
_cell.length_b   1.000
_cell.length_c   1.000
_cell.angle_alpha   90.00
_cell.angle_beta   90.00
_cell.angle_gamma   90.00
#
_symmetry.space_group_name_H-M   'P 1'
#
loop_
_entity.id
_entity.type
_entity.pdbx_description
1 polymer ?
#
loop_
_entity_poly.entity_id
_entity_poly.type
_entity_poly.pdbx_seq_one_letter_code
_entity_poly.pdbx_strand_id
1 'polypeptide(L)'
;MIFDTSTQQGRKKAIDRVKHLLDKKAKFEVVEKKRKRTYSQNNYLHLILGWFSLELGYEMEYTKQIIFKQYANHDIFKHSFVNEKTGEEIEYYRSSGDLKTDEMSAAIERFRTYSEVKAGLYLPTSKDIVYLEEIENELEKYNNKIYL
;
A
#
# COMPACT_ATOMS: atom_id res chain seq x y z
N MET A 1 9.64 4.94 10.66
CA MET A 1 9.66 3.54 11.11
C MET A 1 9.03 3.45 12.46
N ILE A 2 8.14 2.49 12.64
CA ILE A 2 7.45 2.19 13.89
C ILE A 2 8.04 0.89 14.43
N PHE A 3 8.41 0.88 15.71
CA PHE A 3 8.98 -0.30 16.37
C PHE A 3 7.97 -0.86 17.36
N ASP A 4 7.57 -2.12 17.19
CA ASP A 4 6.80 -2.82 18.21
C ASP A 4 7.72 -3.34 19.32
N THR A 5 7.73 -2.63 20.44
CA THR A 5 8.51 -3.00 21.63
C THR A 5 7.86 -4.08 22.48
N SER A 6 6.76 -4.70 22.03
CA SER A 6 6.19 -5.88 22.69
C SER A 6 7.05 -7.13 22.50
N THR A 7 7.82 -7.18 21.40
CA THR A 7 8.76 -8.26 21.10
C THR A 7 10.18 -7.90 21.51
N GLN A 8 10.99 -8.90 21.90
CA GLN A 8 12.40 -8.69 22.22
C GLN A 8 13.20 -8.18 21.01
N GLN A 9 12.90 -8.69 19.81
CA GLN A 9 13.54 -8.25 18.58
C GLN A 9 13.21 -6.79 18.25
N GLY A 10 11.95 -6.37 18.40
CA GLY A 10 11.54 -5.00 18.18
C GLY A 10 12.18 -4.02 19.17
N ARG A 11 12.29 -4.40 20.45
CA ARG A 11 13.06 -3.62 21.45
C ARG A 11 14.51 -3.43 21.03
N LYS A 12 15.18 -4.49 20.59
CA LYS A 12 16.57 -4.41 20.11
C LYS A 12 16.70 -3.47 18.91
N LYS A 13 15.85 -3.64 17.89
CA LYS A 13 15.82 -2.77 16.69
C LYS A 13 15.61 -1.29 17.05
N ALA A 14 14.71 -1.00 17.99
CA ALA A 14 14.47 0.36 18.46
C ALA A 14 15.72 0.96 19.12
N ILE A 15 16.35 0.21 20.04
CA ILE A 15 17.59 0.64 20.71
C ILE A 15 18.70 0.92 19.70
N ASP A 16 18.91 0.01 18.75
CA ASP A 16 19.95 0.15 17.73
C ASP A 16 19.71 1.38 16.85
N ARG A 17 18.45 1.65 16.47
CA ARG A 17 18.08 2.85 15.72
C ARG A 17 18.32 4.13 16.51
N VAL A 18 17.95 4.18 17.79
CA VAL A 18 18.17 5.36 18.64
C VAL A 18 19.66 5.63 18.80
N LYS A 19 20.47 4.59 19.05
CA LYS A 19 21.95 4.73 19.11
C LYS A 19 22.51 5.33 17.83
N HIS A 20 22.11 4.82 16.67
CA HIS A 20 22.53 5.35 15.36
C HIS A 20 22.16 6.83 15.16
N LEU A 21 20.97 7.24 15.61
CA LEU A 21 20.54 8.65 15.52
C LEU A 21 21.34 9.56 16.45
N LEU A 22 21.69 9.08 17.64
CA LEU A 22 22.56 9.80 18.59
C LEU A 22 23.97 9.97 18.02
N ASP A 23 24.55 8.92 17.43
CA ASP A 23 25.87 8.96 16.79
C ASP A 23 25.89 9.95 15.61
N LYS A 24 24.80 10.00 14.84
CA LYS A 24 24.61 11.00 13.78
C LYS A 24 24.37 12.43 14.29
N LYS A 25 24.23 12.65 15.60
CA LYS A 25 23.80 13.92 16.20
C LYS A 25 22.52 14.47 15.54
N ALA A 26 21.62 13.57 15.14
CA ALA A 26 20.41 13.94 14.44
C ALA A 26 19.39 14.55 15.41
N LYS A 27 18.57 15.49 14.93
CA LYS A 27 17.35 15.90 15.64
C LYS A 27 16.27 14.86 15.37
N PHE A 28 15.68 14.29 16.41
CA PHE A 28 14.60 13.32 16.29
C PHE A 28 13.56 13.49 17.41
N GLU A 29 12.35 13.02 17.15
CA GLU A 29 11.25 13.00 18.10
C GLU A 29 10.94 11.56 18.49
N VAL A 30 10.59 11.32 19.76
CA VAL A 30 10.07 10.04 20.24
C VAL A 30 8.61 10.23 20.59
N VAL A 31 7.73 9.60 19.81
CA VAL A 31 6.28 9.70 19.99
C VAL A 31 5.72 8.32 20.31
N GLU A 32 4.97 8.22 21.41
CA GLU A 32 4.20 7.01 21.68
C GLU A 32 3.06 6.87 20.66
N LYS A 33 3.04 5.76 19.93
CA LYS A 33 1.96 5.42 19.02
C LYS A 33 1.05 4.39 19.66
N LYS A 34 -0.24 4.70 19.72
CA LYS A 34 -1.27 3.71 20.07
C LYS A 34 -1.31 2.62 18.99
N ARG A 35 -1.47 1.38 19.41
CA ARG A 35 -1.68 0.25 18.49
C ARG A 35 -2.88 0.55 17.58
N LYS A 36 -2.66 0.55 16.27
CA LYS A 36 -3.74 0.68 15.28
C LYS A 36 -4.59 -0.59 15.37
N ARG A 37 -5.91 -0.43 15.58
CA ARG A 37 -6.83 -1.58 15.57
C ARG A 37 -7.20 -1.98 14.15
N THR A 38 -7.26 -1.01 13.24
CA THR A 38 -7.61 -1.18 11.83
C THR A 38 -6.97 -0.07 10.99
N TYR A 39 -6.75 -0.35 9.71
CA TYR A 39 -6.42 0.64 8.69
C TYR A 39 -7.71 1.15 8.03
N SER A 40 -7.72 2.42 7.60
CA SER A 40 -8.73 2.87 6.65
C SER A 40 -8.57 2.10 5.33
N GLN A 41 -9.64 1.90 4.59
CA GLN A 41 -9.61 1.18 3.31
C GLN A 41 -8.58 1.78 2.35
N ASN A 42 -8.52 3.11 2.25
CA ASN A 42 -7.55 3.78 1.39
C ASN A 42 -6.10 3.54 1.84
N ASN A 43 -5.82 3.65 3.14
CA ASN A 43 -4.46 3.39 3.64
C ASN A 43 -4.05 1.94 3.43
N TYR A 44 -4.97 1.00 3.67
CA TYR A 44 -4.76 -0.42 3.44
C TYR A 44 -4.49 -0.71 1.96
N LEU A 45 -5.32 -0.19 1.04
CA LEU A 45 -5.11 -0.32 -0.40
C LEU A 45 -3.74 0.22 -0.81
N HIS A 46 -3.36 1.41 -0.34
CA HIS A 46 -2.05 1.99 -0.66
C HIS A 46 -0.89 1.13 -0.16
N LEU A 47 -0.99 0.53 1.03
CA LEU A 47 0.03 -0.36 1.56
C LEU A 47 0.19 -1.62 0.69
N ILE A 48 -0.90 -2.31 0.38
CA ILE A 48 -0.82 -3.57 -0.40
C ILE A 48 -0.41 -3.33 -1.85
N LEU A 49 -0.78 -2.19 -2.45
CA LEU A 49 -0.29 -1.79 -3.77
C LEU A 49 1.21 -1.52 -3.74
N GLY A 50 1.70 -0.83 -2.70
CA GLY A 50 3.11 -0.56 -2.52
C GLY A 50 3.90 -1.83 -2.35
N TRP A 51 3.40 -2.75 -1.50
CA TRP A 51 4.02 -4.04 -1.27
C TRP A 51 4.11 -4.89 -2.53
N PHE A 52 3.00 -5.01 -3.25
CA PHE A 52 2.95 -5.71 -4.53
C PHE A 52 3.97 -5.14 -5.53
N SER A 53 4.04 -3.80 -5.62
CA SER A 53 4.98 -3.12 -6.52
C SER A 53 6.42 -3.41 -6.15
N LEU A 54 6.76 -3.34 -4.86
CA LEU A 54 8.10 -3.58 -4.36
C LEU A 54 8.56 -5.03 -4.60
N GLU A 55 7.74 -6.00 -4.21
CA GLU A 55 8.08 -7.43 -4.29
C GLU A 55 8.24 -7.91 -5.74
N LEU A 56 7.45 -7.36 -6.67
CA LEU A 56 7.46 -7.77 -8.07
C LEU A 56 8.23 -6.81 -8.97
N GLY A 57 8.86 -5.78 -8.41
CA GLY A 57 9.71 -4.83 -9.14
C GLY A 57 8.94 -3.92 -10.10
N TYR A 58 7.66 -3.64 -9.84
CA TYR A 58 6.86 -2.69 -10.62
C TYR A 58 6.95 -1.28 -10.07
N GLU A 59 6.76 -0.29 -10.95
CA GLU A 59 6.49 1.06 -10.51
C GLU A 59 5.10 1.14 -9.87
N MET A 60 4.97 1.90 -8.78
CA MET A 60 3.71 2.08 -8.07
C MET A 60 2.58 2.57 -8.98
N GLU A 61 2.88 3.45 -9.94
CA GLU A 61 1.88 3.96 -10.89
C GLU A 61 1.43 2.88 -11.88
N TYR A 62 2.34 2.02 -12.35
CA TYR A 62 2.00 0.88 -13.20
C TYR A 62 1.09 -0.10 -12.45
N THR A 63 1.42 -0.43 -11.20
CA THR A 63 0.57 -1.29 -10.36
C THR A 63 -0.82 -0.70 -10.16
N LYS A 64 -0.93 0.61 -9.92
CA LYS A 64 -2.23 1.29 -9.77
C LYS A 64 -3.04 1.28 -11.06
N GLN A 65 -2.47 1.78 -12.15
CA GLN A 65 -3.24 2.05 -13.36
C GLN A 65 -3.49 0.79 -14.18
N ILE A 66 -2.50 -0.10 -14.28
CA ILE A 66 -2.60 -1.28 -15.15
C ILE A 66 -3.10 -2.47 -14.35
N ILE A 67 -2.37 -2.84 -13.30
CA ILE A 67 -2.65 -4.09 -12.58
C ILE A 67 -3.94 -3.99 -11.77
N PHE A 68 -4.04 -2.97 -10.92
CA PHE A 68 -5.18 -2.83 -10.01
C PHE A 68 -6.46 -2.45 -10.74
N LYS A 69 -6.43 -1.46 -11.65
CA LYS A 69 -7.63 -1.00 -12.35
C LYS A 69 -8.00 -1.85 -13.57
N GLN A 70 -7.06 -2.16 -14.45
CA GLN A 70 -7.38 -2.82 -15.73
C GLN A 70 -7.40 -4.33 -15.61
N TYR A 71 -6.46 -4.94 -14.88
CA TYR A 71 -6.39 -6.40 -14.82
C TYR A 71 -7.25 -6.99 -13.71
N ALA A 72 -7.15 -6.45 -12.50
CA ALA A 72 -7.89 -6.99 -11.36
C ALA A 72 -9.35 -6.53 -11.30
N ASN A 73 -9.66 -5.32 -11.77
CA ASN A 73 -10.93 -4.64 -11.50
C ASN A 73 -11.52 -3.92 -12.72
N HIS A 74 -11.32 -4.48 -13.91
CA HIS A 74 -11.71 -3.88 -15.18
C HIS A 74 -13.13 -3.30 -15.20
N ASP A 75 -14.11 -4.11 -14.79
CA ASP A 75 -15.54 -3.80 -14.74
C ASP A 75 -15.90 -2.71 -13.72
N ILE A 76 -15.10 -2.56 -12.65
CA ILE A 76 -15.32 -1.54 -11.62
C ILE A 76 -14.81 -0.17 -12.10
N PHE A 77 -13.72 -0.15 -12.85
CA PHE A 77 -13.03 1.09 -13.21
C PHE A 77 -13.30 1.56 -14.63
N LYS A 78 -13.61 0.68 -15.58
CA LYS A 78 -13.84 1.05 -16.97
C LYS A 78 -15.18 1.76 -17.13
N HIS A 79 -15.13 2.96 -17.70
CA HIS A 79 -16.30 3.74 -18.08
C HIS A 79 -16.13 4.27 -19.50
N SER A 80 -17.24 4.61 -20.14
CA SER A 80 -17.25 5.37 -21.37
C SER A 80 -18.13 6.60 -21.25
N PHE A 81 -17.81 7.61 -22.05
CA PHE A 81 -18.68 8.77 -22.28
C PHE A 81 -18.63 9.16 -23.74
N VAL A 82 -19.68 9.81 -24.22
CA VAL A 82 -19.72 10.37 -25.58
C VAL A 82 -19.21 11.79 -25.52
N ASN A 83 -18.18 12.10 -26.31
CA ASN A 83 -17.71 13.46 -26.47
C ASN A 83 -18.77 14.27 -27.24
N GLU A 84 -19.42 15.21 -26.56
CA GLU A 84 -20.52 16.00 -27.14
C GLU A 84 -20.12 16.79 -28.40
N LYS A 85 -18.83 17.08 -28.59
CA LYS A 85 -18.33 17.84 -29.73
C LYS A 85 -17.98 16.98 -30.93
N THR A 86 -17.37 15.81 -30.71
CA THR A 86 -16.93 14.92 -31.81
C THR A 86 -17.91 13.79 -32.09
N GLY A 87 -18.81 13.49 -31.14
CA GLY A 87 -19.71 12.34 -31.17
C GLY A 87 -19.01 11.01 -30.89
N GLU A 88 -17.72 11.02 -30.56
CA GLU A 88 -16.93 9.81 -30.33
C GLU A 88 -17.16 9.25 -28.93
N GLU A 89 -17.28 7.92 -28.83
CA GLU A 89 -17.26 7.23 -27.55
C GLU A 89 -15.81 7.09 -27.06
N ILE A 90 -15.54 7.67 -25.89
CA ILE A 90 -14.22 7.64 -25.25
C ILE A 90 -14.26 6.73 -24.04
N GLU A 91 -13.42 5.71 -24.04
CA GLU A 91 -13.21 4.83 -22.89
C GLU A 91 -12.14 5.39 -21.95
N TYR A 92 -12.37 5.30 -20.65
CA TYR A 92 -11.41 5.72 -19.63
C TYR A 92 -11.57 4.88 -18.36
N TYR A 93 -10.58 4.99 -17.48
CA TYR A 93 -10.62 4.37 -16.15
C TYR A 93 -10.78 5.45 -15.08
N ARG A 94 -11.86 5.38 -14.30
CA ARG A 94 -12.16 6.38 -13.25
C ARG A 94 -11.15 6.37 -12.10
N SER A 95 -11.19 7.38 -11.23
CA SER A 95 -10.35 7.43 -10.04
C SER A 95 -10.82 6.43 -9.00
N SER A 96 -9.88 5.87 -8.22
CA SER A 96 -10.24 5.09 -7.03
C SER A 96 -10.93 5.94 -5.96
N GLY A 97 -10.78 7.27 -6.01
CA GLY A 97 -11.49 8.21 -5.14
C GLY A 97 -12.98 8.33 -5.47
N ASP A 98 -13.40 7.95 -6.67
CA ASP A 98 -14.80 8.00 -7.11
C ASP A 98 -15.56 6.70 -6.79
N LEU A 99 -14.89 5.72 -6.19
CA LEU A 99 -15.50 4.46 -5.80
C LEU A 99 -16.33 4.62 -4.53
N LYS A 100 -17.47 3.93 -4.51
CA LYS A 100 -18.22 3.70 -3.28
C LYS A 100 -17.48 2.72 -2.37
N THR A 101 -17.82 2.73 -1.08
CA THR A 101 -17.19 1.89 -0.05
C THR A 101 -17.27 0.39 -0.35
N ASP A 102 -18.39 -0.06 -0.92
CA ASP A 102 -18.63 -1.44 -1.36
C ASP A 102 -17.79 -1.79 -2.60
N GLU A 103 -17.77 -0.92 -3.61
CA GLU A 103 -16.93 -1.05 -4.80
C GLU A 103 -15.44 -1.13 -4.42
N MET A 104 -14.99 -0.29 -3.49
CA MET A 104 -13.64 -0.28 -2.97
C MET A 104 -13.30 -1.61 -2.26
N SER A 105 -14.22 -2.10 -1.43
CA SER A 105 -14.04 -3.38 -0.72
C SER A 105 -13.91 -4.54 -1.71
N ALA A 106 -14.78 -4.59 -2.72
CA ALA A 106 -14.72 -5.60 -3.77
C ALA A 106 -13.42 -5.49 -4.58
N ALA A 107 -13.00 -4.27 -4.93
CA ALA A 107 -11.79 -4.05 -5.70
C ALA A 107 -10.52 -4.50 -4.96
N ILE A 108 -10.47 -4.27 -3.65
CA ILE A 108 -9.37 -4.71 -2.80
C ILE A 108 -9.32 -6.25 -2.74
N GLU A 109 -10.44 -6.93 -2.47
CA GLU A 109 -10.44 -8.40 -2.39
C GLU A 109 -10.09 -9.07 -3.73
N ARG A 110 -10.59 -8.51 -4.84
CA ARG A 110 -10.21 -8.96 -6.19
C ARG A 110 -8.73 -8.76 -6.46
N PHE A 111 -8.15 -7.64 -6.03
CA PHE A 111 -6.71 -7.42 -6.16
C PHE A 111 -5.87 -8.39 -5.34
N ARG A 112 -6.28 -8.72 -4.11
CA ARG A 112 -5.62 -9.74 -3.29
C ARG A 112 -5.65 -11.11 -3.97
N THR A 113 -6.83 -11.49 -4.47
CA THR A 113 -7.01 -12.73 -5.22
C THR A 113 -6.16 -12.74 -6.49
N TYR A 114 -6.13 -11.64 -7.23
CA TYR A 114 -5.30 -11.49 -8.42
C TYR A 114 -3.81 -11.68 -8.08
N SER A 115 -3.33 -11.04 -7.02
CA SER A 115 -1.94 -11.14 -6.57
C SER A 115 -1.54 -12.57 -6.25
N GLU A 116 -2.38 -13.28 -5.50
CA GLU A 116 -2.12 -14.66 -5.12
C GLU A 116 -2.16 -15.60 -6.33
N VAL A 117 -3.19 -15.49 -7.17
CA VAL A 117 -3.41 -16.41 -8.30
C VAL A 117 -2.45 -16.14 -9.47
N LYS A 118 -2.17 -14.87 -9.79
CA LYS A 118 -1.37 -14.50 -10.98
C LYS A 118 0.09 -14.26 -10.68
N ALA A 119 0.42 -13.74 -9.50
CA ALA A 119 1.79 -13.42 -9.13
C ALA A 119 2.37 -14.33 -8.05
N GLY A 120 1.56 -15.21 -7.44
CA GLY A 120 2.00 -16.07 -6.34
C GLY A 120 2.33 -15.31 -5.06
N LEU A 121 1.91 -14.03 -4.96
CA LEU A 121 2.21 -13.17 -3.83
C LEU A 121 0.98 -13.04 -2.94
N TYR A 122 1.09 -13.52 -1.71
CA TYR A 122 0.06 -13.31 -0.69
C TYR A 122 0.09 -11.87 -0.19
N LEU A 123 -1.06 -11.19 -0.29
CA LEU A 123 -1.28 -9.88 0.32
C LEU A 123 -2.07 -10.05 1.63
N PRO A 124 -1.58 -9.51 2.76
CA PRO A 124 -2.27 -9.61 4.04
C PRO A 124 -3.69 -9.08 3.99
N THR A 125 -4.55 -9.57 4.88
CA THR A 125 -5.87 -8.99 5.10
C THR A 125 -5.76 -7.67 5.89
N SER A 126 -6.81 -6.86 5.90
CA SER A 126 -6.87 -5.63 6.71
C SER A 126 -6.81 -5.89 8.23
N LYS A 127 -6.98 -7.14 8.66
CA LYS A 127 -6.90 -7.59 10.06
C LYS A 127 -5.49 -8.05 10.46
N ASP A 128 -4.61 -8.31 9.50
CA ASP A 128 -3.25 -8.79 9.73
C ASP A 128 -2.33 -7.61 10.09
N ILE A 129 -2.63 -6.92 11.19
CA ILE A 129 -2.00 -5.65 11.58
C ILE A 129 -0.47 -5.78 11.69
N VAL A 130 0.02 -6.88 12.27
CA VAL A 130 1.46 -7.11 12.42
C VAL A 130 2.15 -7.14 11.07
N TYR A 131 1.60 -7.88 10.10
CA TYR A 131 2.19 -7.98 8.78
C TYR A 131 2.05 -6.65 8.01
N LEU A 132 0.96 -5.92 8.18
CA LEU A 132 0.80 -4.59 7.60
C LEU A 132 1.79 -3.56 8.16
N GLU A 133 2.12 -3.62 9.45
CA GLU A 133 3.15 -2.78 10.06
C GLU A 133 4.56 -3.13 9.56
N GLU A 134 4.83 -4.41 9.29
CA GLU A 134 6.07 -4.85 8.64
C GLU A 134 6.18 -4.27 7.23
N ILE A 135 5.11 -4.38 6.43
CA ILE A 135 5.03 -3.77 5.08
C ILE A 135 5.23 -2.25 5.15
N GLU A 136 4.53 -1.55 6.06
CA GLU A 136 4.66 -0.09 6.24
C GLU A 136 6.13 0.28 6.50
N ASN A 137 6.82 -0.48 7.35
CA ASN A 137 8.23 -0.28 7.64
C ASN A 137 9.15 -0.56 6.44
N GLU A 138 8.92 -1.63 5.66
CA GLU A 138 9.73 -1.92 4.47
C GLU A 138 9.55 -0.86 3.38
N LEU A 139 8.31 -0.44 3.12
CA LEU A 139 8.02 0.63 2.16
C LEU A 139 8.64 1.96 2.57
N GLU A 140 8.62 2.30 3.87
CA GLU A 140 9.30 3.48 4.38
C GLU A 140 10.83 3.42 4.17
N LYS A 141 11.46 2.25 4.34
CA LYS A 141 12.91 2.13 4.08
C LYS A 141 13.23 2.38 2.62
N TYR A 142 12.43 1.83 1.70
CA TYR A 142 12.60 1.99 0.26
C TYR A 142 12.42 3.45 -0.17
N ASN A 143 11.31 4.08 0.24
CA ASN A 143 11.00 5.47 -0.12
C ASN A 143 12.01 6.48 0.44
N ASN A 144 12.51 6.25 1.65
CA ASN A 144 13.47 7.15 2.28
C ASN A 144 14.92 6.95 1.80
N LYS A 145 15.17 6.07 0.79
CA LYS A 145 16.52 5.77 0.26
C LYS A 145 17.55 5.55 1.38
N ILE A 146 17.18 4.87 2.47
CA ILE A 146 18.10 4.68 3.62
C ILE A 146 19.32 3.81 3.23
N TYR A 147 19.29 3.21 2.04
CA TYR A 147 20.38 2.42 1.44
C TYR A 147 20.82 2.93 0.05
N LEU A 148 20.89 4.25 -0.17
CA LEU A 148 21.75 4.84 -1.20
C LEU A 148 22.82 5.72 -0.55
#